data_AF-A0A7C9ENC2-F1
#
_entry.id   AF-A0A7C9ENC2-F1
#
_cell.length_a   1.000
_cell.length_b   1.000
_cell.length_c   1.000
_cell.angle_alpha   90.00
_cell.angle_beta   90.00
_cell.angle_gamma   90.00
#
_symmetry.space_group_name_H-M   'P 1'
#
loop_
_entity.id
_entity.type
_entity.pdbx_description
1 polymer ?
#
loop_
_entity_poly.entity_id
_entity_poly.type
_entity_poly.pdbx_seq_one_letter_code
_entity_poly.pdbx_strand_id
1 'polypeptide(L)'
;MAGADCRDESVDGNEFKKMLASAGVEFLTSANGEVPWSAIEGKIICFYFSANWCRPCKAFTPQLVQVYNFLKKKGEKLEIVFVSSDRDKNAYEEHLQTMPWLAIPFDLNVYRRLTRRYNVNHIPALIPLGLDGKSVEENAVSMVEDYGVNAFPFTRERRDELKAMDERKRQGGKIEELLTHEARDYLISRDGRKILVSQLIGKTIGLYFGAHWCPPARNFTSQLIEAYNELVTVQKQRFEVVFISTDQDHDEFICSLSTMPWPAVPYEDKTRQDLKRIFNIKEIPTLILIGPDGKILSTNGRNMISLYGAMAFPFTEARITE
;
A
#
# COMPACT_ATOMS: atom_id res chain seq x y z
N MET A 1 -55.21 -3.59 24.20
CA MET A 1 -54.31 -3.62 25.37
C MET A 1 -53.34 -4.77 25.15
N ALA A 2 -52.02 -4.65 25.07
CA ALA A 2 -51.09 -3.55 24.90
C ALA A 2 -49.91 -4.21 24.17
N GLY A 3 -49.40 -3.60 23.09
CA GLY A 3 -48.19 -4.07 22.42
C GLY A 3 -46.98 -3.69 23.26
N ALA A 4 -46.14 -4.66 23.59
CA ALA A 4 -44.87 -4.42 24.28
C ALA A 4 -43.90 -3.78 23.28
N ASP A 5 -43.68 -2.48 23.50
CA ASP A 5 -42.72 -1.65 22.81
C ASP A 5 -41.31 -2.03 23.29
N CYS A 6 -40.61 -2.88 22.54
CA CYS A 6 -39.18 -3.13 22.73
C CYS A 6 -38.43 -1.85 22.30
N ARG A 7 -38.16 -0.98 23.27
CA ARG A 7 -37.24 0.14 23.07
C ARG A 7 -35.83 -0.41 22.90
N ASP A 8 -35.37 -0.27 21.67
CA ASP A 8 -33.98 -0.33 21.23
C ASP A 8 -33.09 0.52 22.14
N GLU A 9 -32.25 -0.12 22.95
CA GLU A 9 -31.22 0.57 23.72
C GLU A 9 -30.13 1.04 22.75
N SER A 10 -30.22 2.29 22.31
CA SER A 10 -29.21 2.97 21.51
C SER A 10 -27.86 2.93 22.24
N VAL A 11 -26.91 2.15 21.71
CA VAL A 11 -25.53 2.07 22.21
C VAL A 11 -24.82 3.40 21.94
N ASP A 12 -24.58 4.15 23.02
CA ASP A 12 -24.12 5.54 23.06
C ASP A 12 -22.70 5.73 22.47
N GLY A 13 -22.59 6.29 21.26
CA GLY A 13 -21.35 6.64 20.54
C GLY A 13 -20.50 7.75 21.17
N ASN A 14 -20.61 7.94 22.48
CA ASN A 14 -20.13 9.11 23.23
C ASN A 14 -19.11 8.74 24.33
N GLU A 15 -18.69 7.48 24.42
CA GLU A 15 -17.84 6.97 25.50
C GLU A 15 -16.41 7.54 25.46
N PHE A 16 -15.79 7.63 24.28
CA PHE A 16 -14.45 8.22 24.16
C PHE A 16 -14.47 9.72 24.46
N LYS A 17 -15.55 10.43 24.08
CA LYS A 17 -15.75 11.84 24.43
C LYS A 17 -15.89 12.01 25.94
N LYS A 18 -16.66 11.15 26.62
CA LYS A 18 -16.74 11.10 28.10
C LYS A 18 -15.37 10.86 28.74
N MET A 19 -14.57 9.93 28.20
CA MET A 19 -13.22 9.66 28.69
C MET A 19 -12.31 10.89 28.52
N LEU A 20 -12.34 11.55 27.36
CA LEU A 20 -11.56 12.75 27.08
C LEU A 20 -12.01 13.93 27.94
N ALA A 21 -13.31 14.14 28.12
CA ALA A 21 -13.85 15.14 29.02
C ALA A 21 -13.43 14.89 30.48
N SER A 22 -13.47 13.65 30.97
CA SER A 22 -12.99 13.29 32.31
C SER A 22 -11.49 13.53 32.50
N ALA A 23 -10.76 13.62 31.38
CA ALA A 23 -9.35 13.94 31.32
C ALA A 23 -9.08 15.44 31.12
N GLY A 24 -10.11 16.29 31.11
CA GLY A 24 -9.99 17.74 30.91
C GLY A 24 -9.91 18.18 29.45
N VAL A 25 -10.18 17.28 28.49
CA VAL A 25 -10.14 17.58 27.05
C VAL A 25 -11.55 17.96 26.58
N GLU A 26 -11.88 19.24 26.69
CA GLU A 26 -13.16 19.80 26.24
C GLU A 26 -13.14 20.24 24.77
N PHE A 27 -11.96 20.59 24.25
CA PHE A 27 -11.75 21.08 22.89
C PHE A 27 -10.61 20.33 22.20
N LEU A 28 -10.68 20.28 20.88
CA LEU A 28 -9.58 19.91 20.00
C LEU A 28 -8.76 21.16 19.66
N THR A 29 -7.50 20.97 19.27
CA THR A 29 -6.62 22.04 18.81
C THR A 29 -6.49 21.99 17.29
N SER A 30 -6.56 23.15 16.65
CA SER A 30 -6.14 23.39 15.26
C SER A 30 -4.96 24.36 15.24
N ALA A 31 -4.36 24.57 14.08
CA ALA A 31 -3.35 25.63 13.90
C ALA A 31 -3.88 27.04 14.25
N ASN A 32 -5.21 27.24 14.22
CA ASN A 32 -5.86 28.53 14.43
C ASN A 32 -6.55 28.66 15.80
N GLY A 33 -6.34 27.69 16.71
CA GLY A 33 -6.94 27.68 18.05
C GLY A 33 -7.88 26.51 18.31
N GLU A 34 -8.72 26.65 19.33
CA GLU A 34 -9.60 25.60 19.84
C GLU A 34 -10.81 25.33 18.94
N VAL A 35 -11.18 24.05 18.81
CA VAL A 35 -12.27 23.55 17.98
C VAL A 35 -13.14 22.61 18.82
N PRO A 36 -14.48 22.83 18.90
CA PRO A 36 -15.35 21.95 19.68
C PRO A 36 -15.52 20.58 19.00
N TRP A 37 -15.73 19.53 19.79
CA TRP A 37 -15.99 18.17 19.29
C TRP A 37 -17.22 18.07 18.37
N SER A 38 -18.20 18.97 18.52
CA SER A 38 -19.38 19.03 17.66
C SER A 38 -19.04 19.37 16.20
N ALA A 39 -17.90 20.03 15.94
CA ALA A 39 -17.45 20.36 14.58
C ALA A 39 -17.06 19.14 13.73
N ILE A 40 -16.93 17.97 14.36
CA ILE A 40 -16.54 16.73 13.70
C ILE A 40 -17.58 15.62 13.86
N GLU A 41 -18.77 15.96 14.36
CA GLU A 41 -19.90 15.02 14.45
C GLU A 41 -20.38 14.59 13.06
N GLY A 42 -20.78 13.31 12.97
CA GLY A 42 -21.22 12.70 11.71
C GLY A 42 -20.08 12.44 10.71
N LYS A 43 -18.82 12.64 11.10
CA LYS A 43 -17.63 12.22 10.33
C LYS A 43 -17.12 10.87 10.86
N ILE A 44 -16.48 10.11 9.99
CA ILE A 44 -15.58 9.02 10.38
C ILE A 44 -14.39 9.68 11.06
N ILE A 45 -14.11 9.30 12.30
CA ILE A 45 -13.01 9.86 13.09
C ILE A 45 -11.89 8.81 13.15
N CYS A 46 -10.66 9.22 12.85
CA CYS A 46 -9.48 8.39 13.04
C CYS A 46 -8.52 9.06 14.01
N PHE A 47 -8.11 8.37 15.08
CA PHE A 47 -6.98 8.83 15.90
C PHE A 47 -5.66 8.49 15.23
N TYR A 48 -4.82 9.49 15.03
CA TYR A 48 -3.49 9.33 14.47
C TYR A 48 -2.43 9.53 15.55
N PHE A 49 -1.82 8.44 16.02
CA PHE A 49 -0.76 8.44 17.00
C PHE A 49 0.59 8.59 16.30
N SER A 50 1.31 9.66 16.62
CA SER A 50 2.54 10.06 15.91
C SER A 50 3.45 10.92 16.79
N ALA A 51 4.68 11.17 16.35
CA ALA A 51 5.62 12.08 17.02
C ALA A 51 6.68 12.62 16.04
N ASN A 52 7.22 13.80 16.34
CA ASN A 52 8.27 14.45 15.54
C ASN A 52 9.59 13.65 15.57
N TRP A 53 9.93 13.04 16.70
CA TRP A 53 11.16 12.24 16.85
C TRP A 53 11.09 10.88 16.12
N CYS A 54 9.93 10.47 15.63
CA CYS A 54 9.68 9.15 15.06
C CYS A 54 9.92 9.15 13.54
N ARG A 55 11.01 8.49 13.10
CA ARG A 55 11.35 8.38 11.67
C ARG A 55 10.27 7.66 10.83
N PRO A 56 9.70 6.51 11.23
CA PRO A 56 8.60 5.90 10.49
C PRO A 56 7.38 6.83 10.37
N CYS A 57 7.09 7.61 11.42
CA CYS A 57 6.01 8.58 11.41
C CYS A 57 6.25 9.71 10.39
N LYS A 58 7.49 10.20 10.28
CA LYS A 58 7.90 11.18 9.27
C LYS A 58 7.77 10.64 7.84
N ALA A 59 8.01 9.35 7.63
CA ALA A 59 7.81 8.71 6.33
C ALA A 59 6.32 8.54 5.98
N PHE A 60 5.48 8.17 6.95
CA PHE A 60 4.06 7.89 6.73
C PHE A 60 3.19 9.16 6.63
N THR A 61 3.47 10.20 7.42
CA THR A 61 2.62 11.40 7.51
C THR A 61 2.33 12.05 6.15
N PRO A 62 3.30 12.26 5.24
CA PRO A 62 3.02 12.85 3.92
C PRO A 62 2.01 12.05 3.10
N GLN A 63 2.07 10.72 3.15
CA GLN A 63 1.11 9.85 2.45
C GLN A 63 -0.29 9.98 3.07
N LEU A 64 -0.40 10.02 4.40
CA LEU A 64 -1.68 10.23 5.07
C LEU A 64 -2.29 11.60 4.74
N VAL A 65 -1.47 12.65 4.65
CA VAL A 65 -1.90 13.99 4.23
C VAL A 65 -2.46 13.98 2.81
N GLN A 66 -1.81 13.28 1.88
CA GLN A 66 -2.31 13.14 0.50
C GLN A 66 -3.68 12.46 0.46
N VAL A 67 -3.84 11.35 1.20
CA VAL A 67 -5.11 10.62 1.29
C VAL A 67 -6.20 11.49 1.90
N TYR A 68 -5.91 12.15 3.03
CA TYR A 68 -6.86 13.03 3.71
C TYR A 68 -7.34 14.17 2.81
N ASN A 69 -6.41 14.89 2.16
CA ASN A 69 -6.75 16.01 1.27
C ASN A 69 -7.58 15.55 0.06
N PHE A 70 -7.26 14.38 -0.51
CA PHE A 70 -8.02 13.81 -1.61
C PHE A 70 -9.46 13.49 -1.20
N LEU A 71 -9.64 12.83 -0.04
CA LEU A 71 -10.97 12.46 0.48
C LEU A 71 -11.79 13.70 0.85
N LYS A 72 -11.18 14.70 1.51
CA LYS A 72 -11.82 16.00 1.78
C LYS A 72 -12.27 16.68 0.48
N LYS A 73 -11.44 16.71 -0.56
CA LYS A 73 -11.78 17.29 -1.87
C LYS A 73 -12.93 16.56 -2.55
N LYS A 74 -13.06 15.23 -2.35
CA LYS A 74 -14.20 14.43 -2.81
C LYS A 74 -15.49 14.64 -2.00
N GLY A 75 -15.42 15.36 -0.88
CA GLY A 75 -16.57 15.58 0.01
C GLY A 75 -16.81 14.43 1.00
N GLU A 76 -15.83 13.53 1.17
CA GLU A 76 -15.95 12.44 2.13
C GLU A 76 -15.93 12.96 3.57
N LYS A 77 -16.79 12.37 4.41
CA LYS A 77 -16.94 12.75 5.82
C LYS A 77 -15.86 12.08 6.67
N LEU A 78 -14.61 12.51 6.52
CA LEU A 78 -13.47 12.05 7.33
C LEU A 78 -12.93 13.18 8.20
N GLU A 79 -12.54 12.85 9.43
CA GLU A 79 -11.68 13.68 10.27
C GLU A 79 -10.56 12.84 10.89
N ILE A 80 -9.35 13.37 10.86
CA ILE A 80 -8.22 12.79 11.58
C ILE A 80 -7.98 13.63 12.82
N VAL A 81 -7.71 12.98 13.96
CA VAL A 81 -7.38 13.66 15.21
C VAL A 81 -6.02 13.16 15.67
N PHE A 82 -5.03 14.05 15.60
CA PHE A 82 -3.65 13.78 16.02
C PHE A 82 -3.57 13.57 17.55
N VAL A 83 -2.91 12.49 17.95
CA VAL A 83 -2.59 12.16 19.34
C VAL A 83 -1.08 12.08 19.47
N SER A 84 -0.48 13.05 20.13
CA SER A 84 0.97 13.20 20.19
C SER A 84 1.63 12.29 21.20
N SER A 85 2.71 11.64 20.76
CA SER A 85 3.71 10.97 21.62
C SER A 85 4.99 11.81 21.79
N ASP A 86 4.94 13.11 21.47
CA ASP A 86 6.07 14.02 21.67
C ASP A 86 6.36 14.22 23.15
N ARG A 87 7.62 14.55 23.47
CA ARG A 87 8.09 14.61 24.86
C ARG A 87 7.83 15.96 25.51
N ASP A 88 7.58 16.98 24.70
CA ASP A 88 7.37 18.36 25.11
C ASP A 88 6.45 19.09 24.13
N LYS A 89 5.94 20.24 24.58
CA LYS A 89 4.96 21.04 23.85
C LYS A 89 5.53 21.64 22.55
N ASN A 90 6.82 21.97 22.50
CA ASN A 90 7.41 22.58 21.32
C ASN A 90 7.51 21.54 20.18
N ALA A 91 7.97 20.32 20.49
CA ALA A 91 8.00 19.23 19.53
C ALA A 91 6.59 18.86 19.03
N TYR A 92 5.58 18.91 19.91
CA TYR A 92 4.17 18.75 19.54
C TYR A 92 3.69 19.81 18.55
N GLU A 93 3.94 21.09 18.84
CA GLU A 93 3.52 22.22 18.00
C GLU A 93 4.21 22.19 16.62
N GLU A 94 5.51 21.91 16.59
CA GLU A 94 6.27 21.75 15.34
C GLU A 94 5.69 20.62 14.48
N HIS A 95 5.36 19.48 15.09
CA HIS A 95 4.78 18.35 14.35
C HIS A 95 3.38 18.65 13.83
N LEU A 96 2.55 19.29 14.65
CA LEU A 96 1.18 19.67 14.29
C LEU A 96 1.14 20.58 13.07
N GLN A 97 2.13 21.48 12.91
CA GLN A 97 2.22 22.35 11.72
C GLN A 97 2.40 21.58 10.40
N THR A 98 2.83 20.32 10.45
CA THR A 98 2.99 19.47 9.26
C THR A 98 1.68 18.80 8.82
N MET A 99 0.59 18.99 9.57
CA MET A 99 -0.65 18.24 9.43
C MET A 99 -1.87 19.17 9.20
N PRO A 100 -2.80 18.81 8.30
CA PRO A 100 -3.98 19.63 7.98
C PRO A 100 -5.21 19.33 8.87
N TRP A 101 -5.05 18.54 9.92
CA TRP A 101 -6.15 18.02 10.74
C TRP A 101 -6.05 18.46 12.20
N LEU A 102 -7.08 18.14 12.98
CA LEU A 102 -7.18 18.54 14.38
C LEU A 102 -6.28 17.68 15.28
N ALA A 103 -6.02 18.15 16.50
CA ALA A 103 -5.21 17.45 17.48
C ALA A 103 -5.86 17.46 18.86
N ILE A 104 -5.54 16.45 19.66
CA ILE A 104 -5.80 16.51 21.09
C ILE A 104 -4.75 17.44 21.72
N PRO A 105 -5.16 18.39 22.59
CA PRO A 105 -4.21 19.23 23.32
C PRO A 105 -3.09 18.41 23.99
N PHE A 106 -1.89 18.97 24.02
CA PHE A 106 -0.71 18.26 24.51
C PHE A 106 -0.83 17.86 25.99
N ASP A 107 -1.10 16.58 26.23
CA ASP A 107 -1.09 15.96 27.57
C ASP A 107 -0.66 14.49 27.47
N LEU A 108 0.50 14.18 28.05
CA LEU A 108 1.06 12.82 28.10
C LEU A 108 0.18 11.83 28.88
N ASN A 109 -0.64 12.29 29.82
CA ASN A 109 -1.60 11.43 30.52
C ASN A 109 -2.78 11.05 29.63
N VAL A 110 -3.27 12.00 28.82
CA VAL A 110 -4.28 11.71 27.79
C VAL A 110 -3.73 10.73 26.76
N TYR A 111 -2.51 10.96 26.27
CA TYR A 111 -1.82 10.02 25.37
C TYR A 111 -1.78 8.60 25.96
N ARG A 112 -1.30 8.44 27.20
CA ARG A 112 -1.22 7.12 27.88
C ARG A 112 -2.58 6.45 28.05
N ARG A 113 -3.66 7.22 28.31
CA ARG A 113 -5.02 6.67 28.40
C ARG A 113 -5.49 6.15 27.05
N LEU A 114 -5.29 6.92 26.00
CA LEU A 114 -5.70 6.56 24.64
C LEU A 114 -4.91 5.37 24.10
N THR A 115 -3.59 5.33 24.28
CA THR A 115 -2.79 4.18 23.82
C THR A 115 -3.20 2.88 24.50
N ARG A 116 -3.49 2.91 25.81
CA ARG A 116 -4.04 1.74 26.53
C ARG A 116 -5.42 1.35 26.03
N ARG A 117 -6.34 2.31 25.85
CA ARG A 117 -7.72 2.08 25.43
C ARG A 117 -7.82 1.47 24.02
N TYR A 118 -6.93 1.89 23.12
CA TYR A 118 -6.89 1.48 21.72
C TYR A 118 -5.77 0.46 21.41
N ASN A 119 -5.11 -0.07 22.44
CA ASN A 119 -4.02 -1.05 22.32
C ASN A 119 -2.90 -0.63 21.32
N VAL A 120 -2.51 0.64 21.37
CA VAL A 120 -1.45 1.19 20.51
C VAL A 120 -0.09 0.89 21.14
N ASN A 121 0.62 -0.07 20.54
CA ASN A 121 1.92 -0.53 21.02
C ASN A 121 3.12 0.04 20.23
N HIS A 122 2.87 0.70 19.11
CA HIS A 122 3.88 1.37 18.29
C HIS A 122 3.28 2.57 17.55
N ILE A 123 4.15 3.47 17.10
CA ILE A 123 3.79 4.59 16.22
C ILE A 123 4.59 4.48 14.90
N PRO A 124 4.03 4.89 13.75
CA PRO A 124 2.70 5.49 13.59
C PRO A 124 1.57 4.47 13.81
N ALA A 125 0.43 4.96 14.32
CA ALA A 125 -0.82 4.20 14.34
C ALA A 125 -1.99 5.07 13.93
N LEU A 126 -2.83 4.57 13.03
CA LEU A 126 -4.05 5.22 12.58
C LEU A 126 -5.22 4.33 13.00
N ILE A 127 -6.01 4.78 13.95
CA ILE A 127 -7.08 4.00 14.59
C ILE A 127 -8.44 4.59 14.17
N PRO A 128 -9.15 3.97 13.22
CA PRO A 128 -10.52 4.36 12.91
C PRO A 128 -11.43 4.03 14.10
N LEU A 129 -12.29 4.97 14.46
CA LEU A 129 -13.30 4.77 15.48
C LEU A 129 -14.55 4.17 14.83
N GLY A 130 -15.04 3.05 15.36
CA GLY A 130 -16.34 2.53 14.99
C GLY A 130 -17.48 3.50 15.30
N LEU A 131 -18.65 3.28 14.68
CA LEU A 131 -19.84 4.11 14.86
C LEU A 131 -20.29 4.21 16.34
N ASP A 132 -19.95 3.21 17.15
CA ASP A 132 -20.24 3.13 18.58
C ASP A 132 -19.12 3.68 19.47
N GLY A 133 -18.00 4.16 18.90
CA GLY A 133 -16.81 4.61 19.63
C GLY A 133 -16.11 3.53 20.46
N LYS A 134 -16.60 2.28 20.41
CA LYS A 134 -16.12 1.14 21.22
C LYS A 134 -15.31 0.15 20.38
N SER A 135 -15.78 -0.12 19.16
CA SER A 135 -15.09 -0.99 18.21
C SER A 135 -13.86 -0.27 17.66
N VAL A 136 -12.70 -0.85 17.97
CA VAL A 136 -11.41 -0.41 17.46
C VAL A 136 -11.22 -1.16 16.15
N GLU A 137 -11.28 -0.46 15.03
CA GLU A 137 -10.77 -1.03 13.79
C GLU A 137 -9.24 -1.19 13.93
N GLU A 138 -8.70 -2.27 13.38
CA GLU A 138 -7.26 -2.53 13.41
C GLU A 138 -6.47 -1.33 12.85
N ASN A 139 -5.22 -1.17 13.30
CA ASN A 139 -4.33 -0.12 12.80
C ASN A 139 -4.37 -0.06 11.26
N ALA A 140 -4.83 1.09 10.74
CA ALA A 140 -5.09 1.32 9.33
C ALA A 140 -3.86 1.83 8.57
N VAL A 141 -2.71 2.00 9.24
CA VAL A 141 -1.44 2.42 8.61
C VAL A 141 -1.13 1.56 7.39
N SER A 142 -1.15 0.22 7.54
CA SER A 142 -0.88 -0.69 6.43
C SER A 142 -1.88 -0.54 5.28
N MET A 143 -3.15 -0.28 5.58
CA MET A 143 -4.13 -0.05 4.52
C MET A 143 -3.81 1.21 3.72
N VAL A 144 -3.43 2.30 4.40
CA VAL A 144 -3.06 3.56 3.75
C VAL A 144 -1.79 3.40 2.93
N GLU A 145 -0.78 2.72 3.48
CA GLU A 145 0.48 2.42 2.78
C GLU A 145 0.22 1.61 1.50
N ASP A 146 -0.55 0.53 1.63
CA ASP A 146 -0.83 -0.42 0.55
C ASP A 146 -1.78 0.15 -0.51
N TYR A 147 -2.91 0.72 -0.08
CA TYR A 147 -4.04 1.03 -0.97
C TYR A 147 -4.29 2.53 -1.11
N GLY A 148 -3.64 3.39 -0.31
CA GLY A 148 -3.80 4.84 -0.38
C GLY A 148 -5.25 5.25 -0.18
N VAL A 149 -5.78 6.06 -1.11
CA VAL A 149 -7.17 6.56 -1.04
C VAL A 149 -8.22 5.45 -1.08
N ASN A 150 -7.90 4.31 -1.69
CA ASN A 150 -8.83 3.18 -1.81
C ASN A 150 -9.06 2.44 -0.50
N ALA A 151 -8.20 2.69 0.52
CA ALA A 151 -8.32 2.13 1.85
C ALA A 151 -9.53 2.68 2.63
N PHE A 152 -10.01 3.88 2.30
CA PHE A 152 -11.21 4.46 2.92
C PHE A 152 -12.43 3.57 2.63
N PRO A 153 -13.34 3.31 3.60
CA PRO A 153 -13.48 3.95 4.92
C PRO A 153 -12.62 3.37 6.07
N PHE A 154 -11.55 2.65 5.77
CA PHE A 154 -10.63 2.04 6.75
C PHE A 154 -11.29 0.98 7.65
N THR A 155 -12.39 0.38 7.19
CA THR A 155 -13.08 -0.69 7.91
C THR A 155 -12.46 -2.04 7.63
N ARG A 156 -12.70 -3.02 8.51
CA ARG A 156 -12.34 -4.41 8.27
C ARG A 156 -12.96 -4.97 6.99
N GLU A 157 -14.24 -4.68 6.74
CA GLU A 157 -14.92 -5.10 5.51
C GLU A 157 -14.19 -4.57 4.28
N ARG A 158 -13.84 -3.29 4.27
CA ARG A 158 -13.09 -2.69 3.17
C ARG A 158 -11.70 -3.31 2.98
N ARG A 159 -11.03 -3.64 4.08
CA ARG A 159 -9.75 -4.36 4.06
C ARG A 159 -9.89 -5.73 3.40
N ASP A 160 -10.93 -6.48 3.77
CA ASP A 160 -11.19 -7.81 3.24
C ASP A 160 -11.55 -7.75 1.74
N GLU A 161 -12.33 -6.74 1.32
CA GLU A 161 -12.57 -6.46 -0.11
C GLU A 161 -11.28 -6.19 -0.89
N LEU A 162 -10.39 -5.33 -0.36
CA LEU A 162 -9.13 -4.98 -1.00
C LEU A 162 -8.22 -6.20 -1.15
N LYS A 163 -8.11 -7.02 -0.10
CA LYS A 163 -7.37 -8.29 -0.16
C LYS A 163 -7.97 -9.28 -1.15
N ALA A 164 -9.30 -9.36 -1.24
CA ALA A 164 -9.97 -10.20 -2.21
C ALA A 164 -9.73 -9.71 -3.66
N MET A 165 -9.66 -8.38 -3.87
CA MET A 165 -9.27 -7.82 -5.16
C MET A 165 -7.85 -8.20 -5.55
N ASP A 166 -6.90 -8.15 -4.61
CA ASP A 166 -5.52 -8.58 -4.86
C ASP A 166 -5.42 -10.07 -5.15
N GLU A 167 -6.12 -10.91 -4.39
CA GLU A 167 -6.13 -12.35 -4.60
C GLU A 167 -6.70 -12.70 -5.97
N ARG A 168 -7.76 -12.01 -6.40
CA ARG A 168 -8.30 -12.16 -7.76
C ARG A 168 -7.25 -11.81 -8.82
N LYS A 169 -6.59 -10.66 -8.68
CA LYS A 169 -5.51 -10.22 -9.58
C LYS A 169 -4.35 -11.22 -9.61
N ARG A 170 -4.02 -11.82 -8.46
CA ARG A 170 -2.98 -12.85 -8.32
C ARG A 170 -3.38 -14.15 -9.04
N GLN A 171 -4.61 -14.63 -8.85
CA GLN A 171 -5.07 -15.88 -9.48
C GLN A 171 -5.14 -15.79 -11.01
N GLY A 172 -5.23 -14.58 -11.54
CA GLY A 172 -5.01 -14.28 -12.95
C GLY A 172 -6.14 -13.45 -13.56
N GLY A 173 -6.17 -13.39 -14.88
CA GLY A 173 -7.17 -12.65 -15.63
C GLY A 173 -6.52 -11.83 -16.75
N LYS A 174 -6.66 -10.51 -16.68
CA LYS A 174 -6.13 -9.59 -17.69
C LYS A 174 -4.82 -8.99 -17.23
N ILE A 175 -3.75 -9.13 -18.02
CA ILE A 175 -2.45 -8.54 -17.71
C ILE A 175 -2.54 -7.01 -17.59
N GLU A 176 -3.49 -6.42 -18.29
CA GLU A 176 -3.82 -5.00 -18.24
C GLU A 176 -4.25 -4.58 -16.84
N GLU A 177 -5.01 -5.40 -16.11
CA GLU A 177 -5.43 -5.08 -14.73
C GLU A 177 -4.28 -5.09 -13.71
N LEU A 178 -3.16 -5.74 -14.08
CA LEU A 178 -1.92 -5.76 -13.32
C LEU A 178 -0.99 -4.62 -13.71
N LEU A 179 -0.87 -4.32 -15.01
CA LEU A 179 0.16 -3.43 -15.54
C LEU A 179 -0.35 -2.04 -15.97
N THR A 180 -1.65 -1.76 -15.85
CA THR A 180 -2.25 -0.47 -16.23
C THR A 180 -3.15 0.10 -15.13
N HIS A 181 -3.36 1.41 -15.20
CA HIS A 181 -4.38 2.14 -14.45
C HIS A 181 -4.84 3.36 -15.29
N GLU A 182 -5.82 4.12 -14.80
CA GLU A 182 -6.46 5.21 -15.56
C GLU A 182 -5.48 6.23 -16.19
N ALA A 183 -4.31 6.44 -15.60
CA ALA A 183 -3.32 7.42 -16.06
C ALA A 183 -2.15 6.81 -16.85
N ARG A 184 -2.02 5.49 -16.95
CA ARG A 184 -0.92 4.82 -17.66
C ARG A 184 -1.34 3.46 -18.22
N ASP A 185 -1.10 3.29 -19.51
CA ASP A 185 -1.30 2.06 -20.29
C ASP A 185 -0.02 1.50 -20.94
N TYR A 186 1.15 2.08 -20.61
CA TYR A 186 2.44 1.77 -21.25
C TYR A 186 3.53 1.41 -20.24
N LEU A 187 4.51 0.62 -20.69
CA LEU A 187 5.80 0.39 -20.04
C LEU A 187 6.90 1.21 -20.73
N ILE A 188 8.06 1.34 -20.10
CA ILE A 188 9.21 2.06 -20.66
C ILE A 188 10.32 1.10 -21.07
N SER A 189 10.84 1.25 -22.28
CA SER A 189 12.06 0.56 -22.71
C SER A 189 13.31 1.27 -22.19
N ARG A 190 14.47 0.62 -22.30
CA ARG A 190 15.76 1.22 -21.97
C ARG A 190 16.09 2.51 -22.75
N ASP A 191 15.53 2.66 -23.95
CA ASP A 191 15.72 3.85 -24.79
C ASP A 191 14.68 4.95 -24.47
N GLY A 192 13.87 4.78 -23.42
CA GLY A 192 12.78 5.69 -23.05
C GLY A 192 11.53 5.60 -23.92
N ARG A 193 11.45 4.62 -24.83
CA ARG A 193 10.26 4.43 -25.67
C ARG A 193 9.12 3.83 -24.86
N LYS A 194 7.90 4.31 -25.12
CA LYS A 194 6.67 3.78 -24.52
C LYS A 194 6.22 2.53 -25.28
N ILE A 195 6.03 1.42 -24.56
CA ILE A 195 5.54 0.15 -25.09
C ILE A 195 4.15 -0.07 -24.49
N LEU A 196 3.11 -0.15 -25.32
CA LEU A 196 1.75 -0.34 -24.84
C LEU A 196 1.60 -1.72 -24.22
N VAL A 197 0.94 -1.79 -23.05
CA VAL A 197 0.68 -3.07 -22.37
C VAL A 197 -0.19 -4.00 -23.21
N SER A 198 -1.02 -3.45 -24.10
CA SER A 198 -1.81 -4.25 -25.06
C SER A 198 -0.96 -5.13 -26.00
N GLN A 199 0.31 -4.78 -26.22
CA GLN A 199 1.25 -5.59 -27.01
C GLN A 199 1.72 -6.86 -26.29
N LEU A 200 1.43 -6.97 -24.99
CA LEU A 200 1.78 -8.12 -24.15
C LEU A 200 0.68 -9.18 -24.07
N ILE A 201 -0.54 -8.86 -24.53
CA ILE A 201 -1.69 -9.75 -24.45
C ILE A 201 -1.41 -11.03 -25.25
N GLY A 202 -1.67 -12.18 -24.64
CA GLY A 202 -1.47 -13.50 -25.25
C GLY A 202 0.00 -13.98 -25.27
N LYS A 203 0.93 -13.24 -24.68
CA LYS A 203 2.30 -13.70 -24.43
C LYS A 203 2.41 -14.32 -23.04
N THR A 204 3.39 -15.21 -22.86
CA THR A 204 3.87 -15.60 -21.54
C THR A 204 4.72 -14.45 -20.99
N ILE A 205 4.40 -13.96 -19.79
CA ILE A 205 5.03 -12.79 -19.17
C ILE A 205 5.82 -13.20 -17.93
N GLY A 206 7.08 -12.78 -17.85
CA GLY A 206 7.88 -12.84 -16.62
C GLY A 206 7.86 -11.50 -15.89
N LEU A 207 7.18 -11.40 -14.74
CA LEU A 207 7.29 -10.25 -13.86
C LEU A 207 8.55 -10.38 -13.01
N TYR A 208 9.59 -9.63 -13.35
CA TYR A 208 10.90 -9.70 -12.72
C TYR A 208 11.07 -8.59 -11.68
N PHE A 209 11.14 -8.97 -10.40
CA PHE A 209 11.44 -8.09 -9.28
C PHE A 209 12.94 -8.15 -8.97
N GLY A 210 13.63 -7.02 -9.11
CA GLY A 210 15.08 -6.93 -8.89
C GLY A 210 15.56 -5.50 -8.70
N ALA A 211 16.84 -5.36 -8.34
CA ALA A 211 17.49 -4.07 -8.14
C ALA A 211 19.00 -4.13 -8.43
N HIS A 212 19.56 -2.98 -8.80
CA HIS A 212 20.96 -2.76 -9.05
C HIS A 212 21.79 -2.97 -7.79
N TRP A 213 21.35 -2.44 -6.64
CA TRP A 213 22.08 -2.55 -5.37
C TRP A 213 22.23 -3.99 -4.86
N CYS A 214 21.41 -4.93 -5.34
CA CYS A 214 21.34 -6.31 -4.87
C CYS A 214 22.24 -7.26 -5.69
N PRO A 215 23.35 -7.80 -5.13
CA PRO A 215 24.27 -8.68 -5.87
C PRO A 215 23.63 -9.99 -6.39
N PRO A 216 22.83 -10.73 -5.60
CA PRO A 216 22.10 -11.88 -6.11
C PRO A 216 21.19 -11.55 -7.29
N ALA A 217 20.58 -10.35 -7.31
CA ALA A 217 19.75 -9.90 -8.42
C ALA A 217 20.57 -9.65 -9.68
N ARG A 218 21.73 -8.99 -9.57
CA ARG A 218 22.64 -8.79 -10.70
C ARG A 218 23.09 -10.12 -11.33
N ASN A 219 23.44 -11.11 -10.51
CA ASN A 219 23.83 -12.44 -10.99
C ASN A 219 22.69 -13.14 -11.73
N PHE A 220 21.47 -13.07 -11.18
CA PHE A 220 20.30 -13.65 -11.82
C PHE A 220 19.91 -12.93 -13.12
N THR A 221 20.05 -11.60 -13.18
CA THR A 221 19.81 -10.82 -14.40
C THR A 221 20.63 -11.35 -15.58
N SER A 222 21.92 -11.69 -15.38
CA SER A 222 22.75 -12.27 -16.45
C SER A 222 22.16 -13.59 -16.99
N GLN A 223 21.74 -14.50 -16.10
CA GLN A 223 21.11 -15.77 -16.50
C GLN A 223 19.78 -15.55 -17.23
N LEU A 224 18.98 -14.59 -16.75
CA LEU A 224 17.70 -14.26 -17.36
C LEU A 224 17.87 -13.62 -18.75
N ILE A 225 18.91 -12.80 -18.96
CA ILE A 225 19.24 -12.24 -20.29
C ILE A 225 19.57 -13.36 -21.28
N GLU A 226 20.40 -14.33 -20.88
CA GLU A 226 20.77 -15.47 -21.73
C GLU A 226 19.53 -16.27 -22.15
N ALA A 227 18.70 -16.69 -21.18
CA ALA A 227 17.47 -17.44 -21.45
C ALA A 227 16.46 -16.62 -22.28
N TYR A 228 16.33 -15.32 -22.02
CA TYR A 228 15.44 -14.44 -22.77
C TYR A 228 15.84 -14.33 -24.24
N ASN A 229 17.13 -14.10 -24.53
CA ASN A 229 17.62 -13.95 -25.90
C ASN A 229 17.40 -15.23 -26.73
N GLU A 230 17.58 -16.40 -26.12
CA GLU A 230 17.25 -17.68 -26.75
C GLU A 230 15.75 -17.80 -27.03
N LEU A 231 14.90 -17.54 -26.03
CA LEU A 231 13.45 -17.67 -26.15
C LEU A 231 12.84 -16.72 -27.17
N VAL A 232 13.30 -15.46 -27.25
CA VAL A 232 12.81 -14.50 -28.25
C VAL A 232 13.11 -14.98 -29.67
N THR A 233 14.25 -15.66 -29.87
CA THR A 233 14.66 -16.22 -31.16
C THR A 233 13.82 -17.45 -31.53
N VAL A 234 13.65 -18.40 -30.60
CA VAL A 234 12.98 -19.68 -30.87
C VAL A 234 11.45 -19.56 -30.86
N GLN A 235 10.87 -18.76 -29.95
CA GLN A 235 9.42 -18.69 -29.71
C GLN A 235 8.73 -17.55 -30.45
N LYS A 236 9.39 -16.87 -31.41
CA LYS A 236 8.82 -15.78 -32.22
C LYS A 236 8.06 -14.73 -31.37
N GLN A 237 8.68 -14.26 -30.29
CA GLN A 237 8.14 -13.23 -29.38
C GLN A 237 6.92 -13.64 -28.52
N ARG A 238 6.71 -14.94 -28.26
CA ARG A 238 5.68 -15.41 -27.31
C ARG A 238 6.05 -15.29 -25.84
N PHE A 239 7.28 -14.91 -25.52
CA PHE A 239 7.75 -14.64 -24.17
C PHE A 239 8.23 -13.20 -24.07
N GLU A 240 7.86 -12.51 -23.00
CA GLU A 240 8.32 -11.16 -22.67
C GLU A 240 8.58 -11.06 -21.16
N VAL A 241 9.56 -10.25 -20.78
CA VAL A 241 9.83 -9.94 -19.37
C VAL A 241 9.36 -8.51 -19.11
N VAL A 242 8.85 -8.25 -17.91
CA VAL A 242 8.56 -6.90 -17.44
C VAL A 242 9.35 -6.71 -16.16
N PHE A 243 10.22 -5.70 -16.14
CA PHE A 243 11.00 -5.37 -14.96
C PHE A 243 10.20 -4.49 -13.98
N ILE A 244 10.16 -4.92 -12.73
CA ILE A 244 9.59 -4.22 -11.59
C ILE A 244 10.75 -3.87 -10.66
N SER A 245 11.28 -2.66 -10.82
CA SER A 245 12.41 -2.21 -10.03
C SER A 245 12.08 -2.10 -8.54
N THR A 246 12.98 -2.62 -7.72
CA THR A 246 13.04 -2.40 -6.27
C THR A 246 14.23 -1.52 -5.87
N ASP A 247 14.74 -0.72 -6.82
CA ASP A 247 15.81 0.26 -6.61
C ASP A 247 15.36 1.40 -5.69
N GLN A 248 16.31 2.01 -4.98
CA GLN A 248 16.04 3.00 -3.94
C GLN A 248 15.91 4.42 -4.49
N ASP A 249 16.45 4.65 -5.68
CA ASP A 249 16.34 5.91 -6.41
C ASP A 249 16.27 5.70 -7.93
N HIS A 250 16.06 6.80 -8.64
CA HIS A 250 15.92 6.82 -10.08
C HIS A 250 17.24 6.51 -10.81
N ASP A 251 18.40 6.83 -10.25
CA ASP A 251 19.69 6.59 -10.89
C ASP A 251 20.04 5.10 -10.87
N GLU A 252 19.84 4.44 -9.73
CA GLU A 252 19.93 2.99 -9.59
C GLU A 252 18.97 2.26 -10.55
N PHE A 253 17.74 2.78 -10.70
CA PHE A 253 16.77 2.26 -11.66
C PHE A 253 17.28 2.33 -13.10
N ILE A 254 17.84 3.46 -13.51
CA ILE A 254 18.40 3.63 -14.86
C ILE A 254 19.61 2.69 -15.05
N CYS A 255 20.46 2.53 -14.04
CA CYS A 255 21.54 1.54 -14.07
C CYS A 255 21.00 0.11 -14.30
N SER A 256 19.98 -0.32 -13.55
CA SER A 256 19.31 -1.62 -13.77
C SER A 256 18.80 -1.75 -15.21
N LEU A 257 17.98 -0.79 -15.65
CA LEU A 257 17.29 -0.83 -16.94
C LEU A 257 18.26 -0.83 -18.14
N SER A 258 19.38 -0.11 -18.04
CA SER A 258 20.37 -0.01 -19.12
C SER A 258 20.98 -1.36 -19.54
N THR A 259 20.98 -2.33 -18.64
CA THR A 259 21.57 -3.67 -18.85
C THR A 259 20.57 -4.68 -19.43
N MET A 260 19.27 -4.38 -19.40
CA MET A 260 18.20 -5.34 -19.69
C MET A 260 17.58 -5.08 -21.08
N PRO A 261 17.22 -6.15 -21.83
CA PRO A 261 16.60 -6.01 -23.15
C PRO A 261 15.08 -5.80 -23.11
N TRP A 262 14.45 -5.97 -21.95
CA TRP A 262 12.99 -5.94 -21.77
C TRP A 262 12.50 -4.62 -21.16
N PRO A 263 11.20 -4.29 -21.30
CA PRO A 263 10.62 -3.08 -20.70
C PRO A 263 10.49 -3.14 -19.18
N ALA A 264 10.30 -1.97 -18.56
CA ALA A 264 10.06 -1.81 -17.14
C ALA A 264 8.79 -1.00 -16.84
N VAL A 265 8.21 -1.23 -15.68
CA VAL A 265 7.26 -0.30 -15.07
C VAL A 265 8.02 0.99 -14.72
N PRO A 266 7.51 2.20 -15.05
CA PRO A 266 8.18 3.45 -14.72
C PRO A 266 8.51 3.56 -13.23
N TYR A 267 9.65 4.19 -12.91
CA TYR A 267 10.13 4.24 -11.53
C TYR A 267 9.14 4.95 -10.59
N GLU A 268 8.56 6.09 -10.95
CA GLU A 268 7.62 6.77 -10.06
C GLU A 268 6.21 6.14 -10.01
N ASP A 269 5.99 5.04 -10.74
CA ASP A 269 4.67 4.45 -10.87
C ASP A 269 4.30 3.55 -9.70
N LYS A 270 3.10 3.76 -9.15
CA LYS A 270 2.59 3.00 -8.00
C LYS A 270 2.42 1.50 -8.29
N THR A 271 2.25 1.14 -9.56
CA THR A 271 2.13 -0.25 -10.01
C THR A 271 3.29 -1.12 -9.49
N ARG A 272 4.49 -0.55 -9.28
CA ARG A 272 5.60 -1.30 -8.68
C ARG A 272 5.28 -1.79 -7.27
N GLN A 273 4.76 -0.91 -6.41
CA GLN A 273 4.38 -1.30 -5.05
C GLN A 273 3.13 -2.18 -5.06
N ASP A 274 2.16 -1.90 -5.94
CA ASP A 274 0.96 -2.72 -6.06
C ASP A 274 1.29 -4.16 -6.47
N LEU A 275 2.18 -4.38 -7.44
CA LEU A 275 2.61 -5.73 -7.84
C LEU A 275 3.39 -6.42 -6.73
N LYS A 276 4.25 -5.71 -6.01
CA LYS A 276 4.97 -6.26 -4.85
C LYS A 276 3.99 -6.78 -3.79
N ARG A 277 2.93 -6.02 -3.53
CA ARG A 277 1.85 -6.37 -2.59
C ARG A 277 0.99 -7.51 -3.12
N ILE A 278 0.47 -7.41 -4.35
CA ILE A 278 -0.38 -8.42 -5.00
C ILE A 278 0.32 -9.77 -5.02
N PHE A 279 1.60 -9.85 -5.36
CA PHE A 279 2.34 -11.12 -5.40
C PHE A 279 3.08 -11.46 -4.10
N ASN A 280 2.88 -10.68 -3.02
CA ASN A 280 3.51 -10.87 -1.71
C ASN A 280 5.04 -11.07 -1.80
N ILE A 281 5.70 -10.22 -2.57
CA ILE A 281 7.13 -10.31 -2.84
C ILE A 281 7.92 -9.81 -1.62
N LYS A 282 8.53 -10.75 -0.91
CA LYS A 282 9.33 -10.48 0.30
C LYS A 282 10.81 -10.29 0.00
N GLU A 283 11.32 -10.96 -1.03
CA GLU A 283 12.74 -11.02 -1.35
C GLU A 283 12.99 -10.84 -2.85
N ILE A 284 14.22 -10.43 -3.17
CA ILE A 284 14.69 -10.25 -4.55
C ILE A 284 16.02 -11.01 -4.74
N PRO A 285 16.34 -11.46 -5.96
CA PRO A 285 15.49 -11.44 -7.15
C PRO A 285 14.34 -12.44 -7.05
N THR A 286 13.18 -12.06 -7.61
CA THR A 286 12.01 -12.93 -7.77
C THR A 286 11.47 -12.80 -9.20
N LEU A 287 11.09 -13.92 -9.82
CA LEU A 287 10.47 -13.96 -11.14
C LEU A 287 9.15 -14.71 -11.06
N ILE A 288 8.04 -14.00 -11.30
CA ILE A 288 6.70 -14.59 -11.39
C ILE A 288 6.37 -14.80 -12.86
N LEU A 289 5.98 -16.02 -13.23
CA LEU A 289 5.67 -16.40 -14.61
C LEU A 289 4.15 -16.47 -14.77
N ILE A 290 3.65 -15.73 -15.75
CA ILE A 290 2.23 -15.60 -16.09
C ILE A 290 2.04 -16.11 -17.52
N GLY A 291 1.02 -16.93 -17.71
CA GLY A 291 0.70 -17.53 -19.00
C GLY A 291 -0.01 -16.55 -19.95
N PRO A 292 -0.21 -16.95 -21.21
CA PRO A 292 -0.97 -16.19 -22.21
C PRO A 292 -2.40 -15.85 -21.80
N ASP A 293 -3.01 -16.66 -20.93
CA ASP A 293 -4.35 -16.47 -20.37
C ASP A 293 -4.36 -15.58 -19.11
N GLY A 294 -3.21 -15.02 -18.75
CA GLY A 294 -3.02 -14.14 -17.60
C GLY A 294 -3.02 -14.85 -16.25
N LYS A 295 -2.99 -16.19 -16.21
CA LYS A 295 -2.88 -16.95 -14.96
C LYS A 295 -1.43 -17.20 -14.57
N ILE A 296 -1.17 -17.32 -13.27
CA ILE A 296 0.16 -17.72 -12.78
C ILE A 296 0.47 -19.13 -13.27
N LEU A 297 1.61 -19.27 -13.95
CA LEU A 297 2.23 -20.55 -14.27
C LEU A 297 3.14 -21.01 -13.13
N SER A 298 3.93 -20.08 -12.58
CA SER A 298 4.85 -20.38 -11.47
C SER A 298 5.28 -19.11 -10.74
N THR A 299 5.38 -19.20 -9.41
CA THR A 299 6.02 -18.18 -8.57
C THR A 299 7.50 -18.47 -8.34
N ASN A 300 8.01 -19.60 -8.85
CA ASN A 300 9.38 -20.06 -8.68
C ASN A 300 10.23 -19.87 -9.96
N GLY A 301 9.85 -18.90 -10.80
CA GLY A 301 10.46 -18.70 -12.11
C GLY A 301 11.98 -18.48 -12.05
N ARG A 302 12.48 -17.90 -10.96
CA ARG A 302 13.91 -17.72 -10.73
C ARG A 302 14.64 -19.06 -10.77
N ASN A 303 14.20 -20.03 -9.97
CA ASN A 303 14.85 -21.33 -9.90
C ASN A 303 14.72 -22.09 -11.22
N MET A 304 13.58 -21.96 -11.91
CA MET A 304 13.35 -22.59 -13.22
C MET A 304 14.37 -22.08 -14.26
N ILE A 305 14.58 -20.77 -14.33
CA ILE A 305 15.58 -20.17 -15.22
C ILE A 305 17.00 -20.57 -14.79
N SER A 306 17.33 -20.53 -13.49
CA SER A 306 18.67 -20.87 -13.03
C SER A 306 19.05 -22.34 -13.26
N LEU A 307 18.10 -23.27 -13.23
CA LEU A 307 18.34 -24.70 -13.41
C LEU A 307 18.26 -25.14 -14.88
N TYR A 308 17.32 -24.58 -15.65
CA TYR A 308 16.98 -25.09 -16.98
C TYR A 308 17.12 -24.06 -18.10
N GLY A 309 17.40 -22.80 -17.79
CA GLY A 309 17.50 -21.72 -18.79
C GLY A 309 16.24 -21.61 -19.65
N ALA A 310 16.41 -21.49 -20.98
CA ALA A 310 15.30 -21.44 -21.92
C ALA A 310 14.52 -22.76 -22.04
N MET A 311 15.14 -23.90 -21.72
CA MET A 311 14.48 -25.21 -21.79
C MET A 311 13.33 -25.37 -20.81
N ALA A 312 13.28 -24.52 -19.78
CA ALA A 312 12.18 -24.46 -18.83
C ALA A 312 10.86 -24.01 -19.48
N PHE A 313 10.88 -23.36 -20.65
CA PHE A 313 9.68 -22.94 -21.36
C PHE A 313 8.83 -24.16 -21.80
N PRO A 314 7.48 -24.15 -21.65
CA PRO A 314 6.59 -23.02 -21.34
C PRO A 314 6.36 -22.75 -19.85
N PHE A 315 7.30 -23.15 -18.99
CA PHE A 315 7.30 -22.87 -17.56
C PHE A 315 6.17 -23.55 -16.78
N THR A 316 5.85 -24.79 -17.16
CA THR A 316 4.90 -25.64 -16.43
C THR A 316 5.65 -26.64 -15.56
N GLU A 317 5.04 -27.07 -14.44
CA GLU A 317 5.64 -28.10 -13.57
C GLU A 317 5.88 -29.42 -14.32
N ALA A 318 4.95 -29.80 -15.20
CA ALA A 318 5.07 -30.98 -16.04
C ALA A 318 6.33 -30.92 -16.92
N ARG A 319 6.67 -29.76 -17.48
CA ARG A 319 7.84 -29.60 -18.36
C ARG A 319 9.17 -29.80 -17.65
N ILE A 320 9.22 -29.46 -16.36
CA ILE A 320 10.46 -29.48 -15.57
C ILE A 320 10.71 -30.83 -14.91
N THR A 321 9.69 -31.68 -14.87
CA THR A 321 9.77 -33.04 -14.34
C THR A 321 10.00 -34.11 -15.42
N GLU A 322 9.95 -33.72 -16.71
CA GLU A 322 10.37 -34.50 -17.89
C GLU A 322 11.90 -34.57 -18.03
#